data_AF-A0A355HCF8-F1
#
_entry.id   AF-A0A355HCF8-F1
#
_cell.length_a   1.000
_cell.length_b   1.000
_cell.length_c   1.000
_cell.angle_alpha   90.00
_cell.angle_beta   90.00
_cell.angle_gamma   90.00
#
_symmetry.space_group_name_H-M   'P 1'
#
loop_
_entity.id
_entity.type
_entity.pdbx_description
1 polymer ?
#
loop_
_entity_poly.entity_id
_entity_poly.type
_entity_poly.pdbx_seq_one_letter_code
_entity_poly.pdbx_strand_id
1 'polypeptide(L)'
;ARENLKLAGLENVVVIAGDGKKGCARLAPYDRIIVTAAAYQVPPQLKDQLAVGGFLVAPVGATHGCEMLKLCKTSPEHFQTSSHGLFSFVPLV
;
A
#
# COMPACT_ATOMS: atom_id res chain seq x y z
N ALA A 1 4.62 -14.85 -10.18
CA ALA A 1 4.32 -14.57 -8.74
C ALA A 1 4.13 -15.85 -7.93
N ARG A 2 3.00 -16.57 -8.06
CA ARG A 2 2.71 -17.79 -7.26
C ARG A 2 3.79 -18.87 -7.38
N GLU A 3 4.29 -19.12 -8.58
CA GLU A 3 5.37 -20.08 -8.82
C GLU A 3 6.66 -19.72 -8.07
N ASN A 4 7.13 -18.47 -8.20
CA ASN A 4 8.32 -18.00 -7.48
C ASN A 4 8.17 -18.12 -5.96
N LEU A 5 6.99 -17.82 -5.41
CA LEU A 5 6.72 -17.97 -3.97
C LEU A 5 6.77 -19.44 -3.52
N LYS A 6 6.21 -20.35 -4.34
CA LYS A 6 6.27 -21.79 -4.10
C LYS A 6 7.72 -22.30 -4.15
N LEU A 7 8.50 -21.87 -5.13
CA LEU A 7 9.93 -22.22 -5.24
C LEU A 7 10.75 -21.71 -4.06
N ALA A 8 10.38 -20.55 -3.50
CA ALA A 8 11.01 -19.98 -2.31
C ALA A 8 10.55 -20.64 -0.98
N GLY A 9 9.61 -21.59 -1.02
CA GLY A 9 9.08 -22.25 0.19
C GLY A 9 8.22 -21.35 1.08
N LEU A 10 7.62 -20.29 0.53
CA LEU A 10 6.78 -19.34 1.28
C LEU A 10 5.32 -19.78 1.27
N GLU A 11 4.80 -20.16 2.44
CA GLU A 11 3.42 -20.66 2.60
C GLU A 11 2.46 -19.61 3.19
N ASN A 12 2.98 -18.54 3.80
CA ASN A 12 2.21 -17.49 4.46
C ASN A 12 1.85 -16.31 3.52
N VAL A 13 1.77 -16.54 2.21
CA VAL A 13 1.50 -15.50 1.22
C VAL A 13 0.27 -15.85 0.39
N VAL A 14 -0.74 -14.97 0.41
CA VAL A 14 -1.94 -15.09 -0.42
C VAL A 14 -1.83 -14.15 -1.62
N VAL A 15 -1.81 -14.70 -2.83
CA VAL A 15 -1.77 -13.91 -4.07
C VAL A 15 -3.18 -13.71 -4.60
N ILE A 16 -3.62 -12.45 -4.69
CA ILE A 16 -4.94 -12.05 -5.16
C ILE A 16 -4.79 -11.33 -6.50
N ALA A 17 -5.57 -11.74 -7.50
CA ALA A 17 -5.69 -11.01 -8.76
C ALA A 17 -6.86 -10.03 -8.64
N GLY A 18 -6.59 -8.73 -8.77
CA GLY A 18 -7.60 -7.68 -8.63
C GLY A 18 -7.00 -6.28 -8.75
N ASP A 19 -7.85 -5.28 -8.65
CA ASP A 19 -7.45 -3.87 -8.66
C ASP A 19 -6.92 -3.45 -7.27
N GLY A 20 -5.62 -3.20 -7.19
CA GLY A 20 -4.93 -2.82 -5.96
C GLY A 20 -5.45 -1.51 -5.34
N LYS A 21 -6.08 -0.61 -6.11
CA LYS A 21 -6.70 0.62 -5.58
C LYS A 21 -7.84 0.30 -4.61
N LYS A 22 -8.53 -0.82 -4.82
CA LYS A 22 -9.63 -1.30 -3.98
C LYS A 22 -9.16 -2.08 -2.75
N GLY A 23 -7.87 -2.40 -2.67
CA GLY A 23 -7.32 -3.27 -1.64
C GLY A 23 -7.98 -4.66 -1.63
N CYS A 24 -8.05 -5.27 -0.45
CA CYS A 24 -8.80 -6.50 -0.23
C CYS A 24 -9.54 -6.40 1.10
N ALA A 25 -10.77 -5.86 1.04
CA ALA A 25 -11.61 -5.63 2.21
C ALA A 25 -11.93 -6.90 3.01
N ARG A 26 -11.97 -8.08 2.35
CA ARG A 26 -12.24 -9.36 3.02
C ARG A 26 -11.19 -9.75 4.07
N LEU A 27 -9.95 -9.27 3.92
CA LEU A 27 -8.86 -9.56 4.85
C LEU A 27 -8.47 -8.32 5.68
N ALA A 28 -9.21 -7.22 5.53
CA ALA A 28 -9.03 -6.05 6.37
C ALA A 28 -9.56 -6.32 7.79
N PRO A 29 -9.10 -5.57 8.81
CA PRO A 29 -8.12 -4.50 8.72
C PRO A 29 -6.67 -5.01 8.61
N TYR A 30 -5.80 -4.20 8.01
CA TYR A 30 -4.37 -4.46 7.94
C TYR A 30 -3.60 -3.62 8.94
N ASP A 31 -2.62 -4.20 9.63
CA ASP A 31 -1.67 -3.43 10.43
C ASP A 31 -0.76 -2.58 9.55
N ARG A 32 -0.38 -3.10 8.38
CA ARG A 32 0.59 -2.49 7.46
C ARG A 32 0.12 -2.65 6.02
N ILE A 33 0.23 -1.58 5.24
CA ILE A 33 -0.04 -1.60 3.80
C ILE A 33 1.18 -1.00 3.10
N ILE A 34 1.68 -1.69 2.08
CA ILE A 34 2.71 -1.16 1.18
C ILE A 34 2.17 -1.13 -0.24
N VAL A 35 2.27 0.02 -0.89
CA VAL A 35 1.95 0.19 -2.31
C VAL A 35 3.26 0.31 -3.06
N THR A 36 3.50 -0.54 -4.05
CA THR A 36 4.74 -0.58 -4.83
C THR A 36 4.52 -0.13 -6.28
N ALA A 37 3.61 0.83 -6.47
CA ALA A 37 3.29 1.46 -7.75
C ALA A 37 2.85 2.91 -7.49
N ALA A 38 3.33 3.85 -8.31
CA ALA A 38 3.05 5.28 -8.15
C ALA A 38 1.56 5.56 -8.32
N ALA A 39 0.92 6.06 -7.28
CA ALA A 39 -0.48 6.48 -7.30
C ALA A 39 -0.57 8.01 -7.36
N TYR A 40 -1.58 8.56 -8.03
CA TYR A 40 -1.83 10.01 -8.02
C TYR A 40 -2.05 10.54 -6.59
N GLN A 41 -2.75 9.75 -5.77
CA GLN A 41 -2.96 9.95 -4.35
C GLN A 41 -3.10 8.57 -3.68
N VAL A 42 -2.90 8.50 -2.35
CA VAL A 42 -3.19 7.26 -1.61
C VAL A 42 -4.68 6.89 -1.77
N PRO A 43 -5.02 5.71 -2.32
CA PRO A 43 -6.42 5.30 -2.49
C PRO A 43 -7.20 5.30 -1.17
N PRO A 44 -8.39 5.94 -1.09
CA PRO A 44 -9.19 5.99 0.13
C PRO A 44 -9.50 4.61 0.72
N GLN A 45 -9.81 3.63 -0.14
CA GLN A 45 -10.11 2.26 0.28
C GLN A 45 -8.95 1.61 1.05
N LEU A 46 -7.71 1.97 0.75
CA LEU A 46 -6.54 1.47 1.50
C LEU A 46 -6.43 2.15 2.86
N LYS A 47 -6.82 3.43 2.98
CA LYS A 47 -6.89 4.13 4.28
C LYS A 47 -7.98 3.54 5.18
N ASP A 48 -9.13 3.19 4.59
CA ASP A 48 -10.25 2.58 5.29
C ASP A 48 -9.88 1.18 5.82
N GLN A 49 -9.16 0.40 5.00
CA GLN A 49 -8.72 -0.95 5.34
C GLN A 49 -7.51 -0.98 6.29
N LEU A 50 -6.88 0.16 6.62
CA LEU A 50 -5.80 0.23 7.58
C LEU A 50 -6.33 0.27 9.03
N ALA A 51 -5.77 -0.54 9.91
CA ALA A 51 -6.08 -0.51 11.34
C ALA A 51 -5.63 0.80 12.00
N VAL A 52 -6.32 1.24 13.07
CA VAL A 52 -5.81 2.31 13.95
C VAL A 52 -4.54 1.80 14.64
N GLY A 53 -3.49 2.62 14.67
CA GLY A 53 -2.12 2.19 15.04
C GLY A 53 -1.34 1.57 13.88
N GLY A 54 -1.99 1.39 12.72
CA GLY A 54 -1.40 0.92 11.48
C GLY A 54 -0.60 1.99 10.73
N PHE A 55 0.21 1.58 9.76
CA PHE A 55 0.77 2.52 8.80
C PHE A 55 0.75 2.01 7.35
N LEU A 56 0.57 2.96 6.43
CA LEU A 56 0.61 2.76 4.99
C LEU A 56 1.83 3.47 4.41
N VAL A 57 2.56 2.81 3.51
CA VAL A 57 3.65 3.42 2.72
C VAL A 57 3.28 3.35 1.25
N ALA A 58 3.35 4.48 0.56
CA ALA A 58 3.02 4.55 -0.86
C ALA A 58 3.84 5.63 -1.59
N PRO A 59 4.32 5.37 -2.82
CA PRO A 59 4.81 6.39 -3.73
C PRO A 59 3.62 7.17 -4.31
N VAL A 60 3.64 8.49 -4.13
CA VAL A 60 2.56 9.40 -4.53
C VAL A 60 3.06 10.48 -5.49
N GLY A 61 2.32 10.72 -6.56
CA GLY A 61 2.63 11.73 -7.57
C GLY A 61 3.03 11.12 -8.92
N ALA A 62 3.91 11.80 -9.66
CA ALA A 62 4.35 11.38 -10.99
C ALA A 62 5.19 10.08 -10.93
N THR A 63 5.10 9.23 -11.95
CA THR A 63 5.84 7.94 -11.99
C THR A 63 7.34 8.10 -11.81
N HIS A 64 7.91 9.18 -12.36
CA HIS A 64 9.28 9.61 -12.14
C HIS A 64 9.30 10.79 -11.17
N GLY A 65 9.96 10.62 -10.03
CA GLY A 65 9.98 11.64 -8.98
C GLY A 65 8.73 11.65 -8.10
N CYS A 66 8.05 10.52 -7.94
CA CYS A 66 7.02 10.37 -6.91
C CYS A 66 7.64 10.54 -5.52
N GLU A 67 6.89 11.13 -4.61
CA GLU A 67 7.29 11.26 -3.21
C GLU A 67 6.88 10.00 -2.44
N MET A 68 7.80 9.45 -1.65
CA MET A 68 7.48 8.31 -0.78
C MET A 68 6.81 8.81 0.50
N LEU A 69 5.50 8.54 0.63
CA LEU A 69 4.74 8.93 1.80
C LEU A 69 4.54 7.77 2.77
N LYS A 70 4.66 8.06 4.06
CA LYS A 70 4.24 7.19 5.16
C LYS A 70 3.10 7.84 5.91
N LEU A 71 1.96 7.17 5.99
CA LEU A 71 0.76 7.58 6.71
C LEU A 71 0.55 6.66 7.92
N CYS A 72 0.65 7.19 9.13
CA CYS A 72 0.31 6.49 10.37
C CYS A 72 -1.13 6.83 10.78
N LYS A 73 -2.01 5.82 10.92
CA LYS A 73 -3.40 6.03 11.31
C LYS A 73 -3.50 6.14 12.83
N THR A 74 -3.79 7.33 13.33
CA THR A 74 -3.83 7.62 14.78
C THR A 74 -5.24 7.53 15.35
N SER A 75 -6.27 7.68 14.50
CA SER A 75 -7.68 7.41 14.82
C SER A 75 -8.42 6.99 13.54
N PRO A 76 -9.71 6.59 13.58
CA PRO A 76 -10.44 6.19 12.37
C PRO A 76 -10.34 7.17 11.20
N GLU A 77 -10.35 8.47 11.49
CA GLU A 77 -10.34 9.55 10.49
C GLU A 77 -9.03 10.35 10.44
N HIS A 78 -8.08 10.09 11.33
CA HIS A 78 -6.87 10.90 11.46
C HIS A 78 -5.61 10.13 11.10
N PHE A 79 -4.76 10.79 10.31
CA PHE A 79 -3.49 10.26 9.82
C PHE A 79 -2.38 11.28 10.05
N GLN A 80 -1.25 10.81 10.57
CA GLN A 80 0.01 11.55 10.55
C GLN A 80 0.80 11.15 9.32
N THR A 81 1.16 12.11 8.48
CA THR A 81 1.88 11.89 7.23
C THR A 81 3.31 12.39 7.33
N SER A 82 4.25 11.62 6.78
CA SER A 82 5.65 12.01 6.63
C SER A 82 6.14 11.67 5.22
N SER A 83 7.07 12.48 4.71
CA SER A 83 7.74 12.28 3.42
C SER A 83 9.13 11.69 3.60
N HIS A 84 9.53 10.81 2.68
CA HIS A 84 10.78 10.05 2.74
C HIS A 84 11.60 10.17 1.44
N GLY A 85 11.45 11.27 0.70
CA GLY A 85 12.23 11.57 -0.51
C GLY A 85 11.58 11.13 -1.82
N LEU A 86 12.33 11.27 -2.92
CA LEU A 86 11.84 11.06 -4.29
C LEU A 86 12.26 9.71 -4.85
N PHE A 87 11.34 9.04 -5.54
CA PHE A 87 11.50 7.70 -6.11
C PHE A 87 10.95 7.61 -7.53
N SER A 88 11.20 6.50 -8.20
CA SER A 88 10.57 6.16 -9.47
C SER A 88 9.89 4.80 -9.38
N PHE A 89 8.60 4.75 -9.71
CA PHE A 89 7.77 3.55 -9.70
C PHE A 89 6.91 3.49 -10.96
N VAL A 90 6.55 2.27 -11.38
CA VAL A 90 5.52 2.07 -12.41
C VAL A 90 4.17 2.62 -11.94
N PRO A 91 3.28 3.08 -12.84
CA PRO A 91 1.99 3.64 -12.44
C PRO A 91 1.07 2.58 -11.84
N LEU A 92 0.29 2.99 -10.84
CA LEU A 92 -0.87 2.23 -10.37
C LEU A 92 -2.05 2.49 -11.32
N VAL A 93 -2.31 1.53 -12.22
CA VAL A 93 -3.37 1.60 -13.24
C VAL A 93 -4.76 1.30 -12.71
#